data_AF-A0A4W6BPQ7-F1
#
_entry.id   AF-A0A4W6BPQ7-F1
#
_cell.length_a   1.000
_cell.length_b   1.000
_cell.length_c   1.000
_cell.angle_alpha   90.00
_cell.angle_beta   90.00
_cell.angle_gamma   90.00
#
_symmetry.space_group_name_H-M   'P 1'
#
loop_
_entity.id
_entity.type
_entity.pdbx_description
1 polymer ?
#
loop_
_entity_poly.entity_id
_entity_poly.type
_entity_poly.pdbx_seq_one_letter_code
_entity_poly.pdbx_strand_id
1 'polypeptide(L)'
;MQTDISSYTKQSLIRKGAGFDVCNAYSVWVVPLLGSIPRRNCGQQANVIILPSHLANDFEAFCRCNPAPLPLLHRSQSGETSCLPLAKHTDIRIAWPDMVCFYLGCSFGFEGRLKTAGVPVRNVEQGRNVSMYRTAVPCIPAGVFSCPLVATMRPVPAAMLDAAVKVTNLNPLAHGAPVHIGEPALLGIQDLSRPDYGERVEMQPGDVTVFWACGVTAIEAILSSKPSLAFSHSPGCMFLTDSPDSSPVTKPNPELTPLCFLVSHNPLFYSLASHRAVARIRQLEIIIGEDPGQRGIRALSVQDELLCSCLALSHSSSVAITTGFPTHYMHSPPDETDGPPGAIAMATMLLALGKQVTMVTDRRAVEMNQAIIDEAVKTGVLKTAIPLVTFEDHGPDSALHFLCHHGDPNRPRYDHLVAIERSGRAEDGNYYNMRGVNIKHLVDPIDNLFIAAKNIPGITTTGIGDGGNELGMGKVKEKVKSLMPNGSLIACDIPADNAVTGCLNWGGYAVACALYLLHTCPSHQRYLRKGLGVEHIPPQEQLQDWTANLPSVDKVSLIVEAQQVWSGRSSRRDREQGGGAGNTERQTDRH
;
A
#
# COMPACT_ATOMS: atom_id res chain seq x y z
N MET A 1 25.44 -53.40 27.64
CA MET A 1 26.57 -52.56 27.16
C MET A 1 26.01 -51.20 26.77
N GLN A 2 25.94 -50.28 27.73
CA GLN A 2 25.83 -48.86 27.47
C GLN A 2 27.11 -48.41 26.76
N THR A 3 26.99 -47.92 25.53
CA THR A 3 28.10 -47.23 24.85
C THR A 3 27.95 -45.74 25.12
N ASP A 4 29.00 -45.22 25.73
CA ASP A 4 29.13 -43.93 26.36
C ASP A 4 29.25 -42.81 25.30
N ILE A 5 28.26 -41.91 25.26
CA ILE A 5 28.17 -40.76 24.34
C ILE A 5 29.07 -39.59 24.79
N SER A 6 29.86 -39.75 25.86
CA SER A 6 30.72 -38.68 26.41
C SER A 6 32.09 -38.51 25.74
N SER A 7 32.48 -39.36 24.77
CA SER A 7 33.87 -39.42 24.28
C SER A 7 34.19 -38.62 23.01
N TYR A 8 33.20 -38.05 22.29
CA TYR A 8 33.47 -37.26 21.08
C TYR A 8 33.69 -35.76 21.31
N THR A 9 33.67 -35.28 22.56
CA THR A 9 33.60 -33.85 22.86
C THR A 9 34.93 -33.15 23.12
N LYS A 10 36.12 -33.77 22.95
CA LYS A 10 37.35 -33.09 23.44
C LYS A 10 38.68 -33.19 22.69
N GLN A 11 38.84 -33.89 21.57
CA GLN A 11 40.15 -33.94 20.92
C GLN A 11 40.09 -33.85 19.40
N SER A 12 40.34 -32.63 18.90
CA SER A 12 40.97 -32.25 17.61
C SER A 12 40.28 -31.09 16.88
N LEU A 13 40.14 -29.93 17.53
CA LEU A 13 39.93 -28.66 16.83
C LEU A 13 41.14 -27.76 17.14
N ILE A 14 42.06 -27.70 16.18
CA ILE A 14 43.32 -26.96 16.28
C ILE A 14 43.02 -25.47 16.41
N ARG A 15 43.46 -24.93 17.54
CA ARG A 15 43.43 -23.52 17.92
C ARG A 15 44.46 -22.75 17.10
N LYS A 16 44.02 -22.02 16.06
CA LYS A 16 44.77 -20.86 15.52
C LYS A 16 43.80 -19.73 15.14
N GLY A 17 43.58 -18.85 16.12
CA GLY A 17 43.25 -17.43 15.97
C GLY A 17 42.20 -17.00 14.94
N ALA A 18 40.92 -17.14 15.28
CA ALA A 18 39.83 -16.20 14.95
C ALA A 18 38.63 -16.59 15.83
N GLY A 19 37.97 -15.62 16.46
CA GLY A 19 36.86 -15.85 17.40
C GLY A 19 35.63 -16.46 16.73
N PHE A 20 34.93 -17.33 17.46
CA PHE A 20 33.60 -17.82 17.10
C PHE A 20 32.56 -16.80 17.58
N ASP A 21 31.69 -16.28 16.70
CA ASP A 21 30.47 -15.60 17.13
C ASP A 21 29.39 -16.65 17.39
N VAL A 22 29.20 -16.94 18.68
CA VAL A 22 28.09 -17.74 19.17
C VAL A 22 26.87 -16.82 19.25
N CYS A 23 25.85 -17.05 18.41
CA CYS A 23 24.52 -16.52 18.70
C CYS A 23 24.04 -17.18 19.99
N ASN A 24 24.17 -16.47 21.11
CA ASN A 24 23.79 -16.91 22.45
C ASN A 24 22.32 -17.39 22.47
N ALA A 25 22.11 -18.70 22.42
CA ALA A 25 21.23 -19.48 23.31
C ALA A 25 20.92 -20.91 22.80
N TYR A 26 21.18 -21.27 21.54
CA TYR A 26 20.81 -22.60 21.01
C TYR A 26 21.82 -23.13 20.00
N SER A 27 21.87 -24.45 19.83
CA SER A 27 22.81 -25.28 19.06
C SER A 27 22.84 -25.04 17.54
N VAL A 28 22.77 -23.79 17.09
CA VAL A 28 22.99 -23.39 15.69
C VAL A 28 24.48 -23.10 15.54
N TRP A 29 25.18 -23.98 14.82
CA TRP A 29 26.61 -23.81 14.57
C TRP A 29 26.80 -22.98 13.30
N VAL A 30 27.24 -21.74 13.48
CA VAL A 30 27.72 -20.89 12.40
C VAL A 30 29.16 -21.32 12.08
N VAL A 31 29.36 -21.98 10.94
CA VAL A 31 30.70 -22.39 10.51
C VAL A 31 31.30 -21.26 9.66
N PRO A 32 32.51 -20.75 9.98
CA PRO A 32 33.18 -19.78 9.12
C PRO A 32 33.66 -20.49 7.85
N LEU A 33 33.09 -20.15 6.70
CA LEU A 33 33.71 -20.42 5.41
C LEU A 33 34.79 -19.36 5.20
N LEU A 34 36.04 -19.72 5.47
CA LEU A 34 37.23 -18.87 5.31
C LEU A 34 37.44 -18.50 3.84
N GLY A 35 37.42 -17.20 3.52
CA GLY A 35 37.86 -16.67 2.23
C GLY A 35 37.36 -15.26 1.94
N SER A 36 38.15 -14.24 2.28
CA SER A 36 37.94 -12.86 1.81
C SER A 36 38.44 -12.73 0.36
N ILE A 37 37.59 -13.03 -0.61
CA ILE A 37 37.86 -12.73 -2.02
C ILE A 37 37.52 -11.25 -2.27
N PRO A 38 38.42 -10.45 -2.87
CA PRO A 38 38.17 -9.04 -3.14
C PRO A 38 36.91 -8.87 -4.00
N ARG A 39 36.06 -7.89 -3.62
CA ARG A 39 34.71 -7.59 -4.14
C ARG A 39 34.62 -7.17 -5.62
N ARG A 40 35.55 -7.57 -6.49
CA ARG A 40 35.59 -7.23 -7.91
C ARG A 40 35.55 -8.51 -8.74
N ASN A 41 34.43 -8.71 -9.46
CA ASN A 41 34.18 -9.78 -10.45
C ASN A 41 33.87 -11.19 -9.92
N CYS A 42 33.09 -11.32 -8.83
CA CYS A 42 32.64 -12.63 -8.32
C CYS A 42 31.24 -12.96 -8.87
N GLY A 43 30.96 -14.24 -9.16
CA GLY A 43 29.63 -14.71 -9.57
C GLY A 43 28.52 -14.45 -8.53
N GLN A 44 27.27 -14.75 -8.91
CA GLN A 44 26.09 -14.70 -8.05
C GLN A 44 26.38 -15.40 -6.72
N GLN A 45 25.97 -14.78 -5.62
CA GLN A 45 26.17 -15.28 -4.26
C GLN A 45 24.88 -15.85 -3.69
N ALA A 46 25.00 -16.91 -2.89
CA ALA A 46 23.90 -17.56 -2.22
C ALA A 46 24.13 -17.65 -0.70
N ASN A 47 23.07 -17.38 0.06
CA ASN A 47 22.97 -17.75 1.46
C ASN A 47 22.77 -19.27 1.54
N VAL A 48 23.38 -19.91 2.55
CA VAL A 48 23.31 -21.36 2.74
C VAL A 48 22.59 -21.67 4.04
N ILE A 49 21.64 -22.60 3.98
CA ILE A 49 20.93 -23.17 5.12
C ILE A 49 21.00 -24.69 5.03
N ILE A 50 21.40 -25.36 6.10
CA ILE A 50 21.45 -26.83 6.14
C ILE A 50 20.59 -27.33 7.30
N LEU A 51 19.64 -28.20 6.98
CA LEU A 51 18.64 -28.71 7.91
C LEU A 51 18.52 -30.24 7.84
N PRO A 52 18.10 -30.89 8.94
CA PRO A 52 17.77 -32.30 8.93
C PRO A 52 16.72 -32.63 7.88
N SER A 53 16.86 -33.77 7.20
CA SER A 53 16.03 -34.14 6.05
C SER A 53 14.52 -34.18 6.36
N HIS A 54 14.13 -34.47 7.60
CA HIS A 54 12.72 -34.47 8.02
C HIS A 54 12.06 -33.08 8.03
N LEU A 55 12.84 -31.99 8.09
CA LEU A 55 12.34 -30.61 8.04
C LEU A 55 12.40 -30.01 6.63
N ALA A 56 13.03 -30.70 5.69
CA ALA A 56 13.36 -30.14 4.39
C ALA A 56 12.11 -29.79 3.56
N ASN A 57 11.07 -30.62 3.60
CA ASN A 57 9.84 -30.36 2.84
C ASN A 57 9.08 -29.15 3.39
N ASP A 58 9.00 -29.02 4.71
CA ASP A 58 8.39 -27.87 5.38
C ASP A 58 9.15 -26.58 5.06
N PHE A 59 10.49 -26.63 5.10
CA PHE A 59 11.32 -25.45 4.81
C PHE A 59 11.23 -25.04 3.33
N GLU A 60 11.18 -26.01 2.41
CA GLU A 60 10.95 -25.71 0.99
C GLU A 60 9.59 -25.06 0.76
N ALA A 61 8.52 -25.60 1.37
CA ALA A 61 7.19 -24.99 1.32
C ALA A 61 7.21 -23.57 1.88
N PHE A 62 7.91 -23.35 3.00
CA PHE A 62 8.09 -22.03 3.61
C PHE A 62 8.83 -21.06 2.67
N CYS A 63 9.88 -21.49 1.98
CA CYS A 63 10.57 -20.68 0.98
C CYS A 63 9.65 -20.29 -0.18
N ARG A 64 8.88 -21.25 -0.71
CA ARG A 64 7.94 -21.02 -1.82
C ARG A 64 6.81 -20.06 -1.44
N CYS A 65 6.34 -20.10 -0.20
CA CYS A 65 5.35 -19.15 0.33
C CYS A 65 5.93 -17.75 0.58
N ASN A 66 7.26 -17.61 0.68
CA ASN A 66 7.94 -16.35 1.03
C ASN A 66 9.10 -16.05 0.05
N PRO A 67 8.83 -15.90 -1.25
CA PRO A 67 9.87 -15.88 -2.29
C PRO A 67 10.76 -14.64 -2.26
N ALA A 68 10.29 -13.48 -1.78
CA ALA A 68 11.15 -12.30 -1.66
C ALA A 68 12.24 -12.45 -0.59
N PRO A 69 11.95 -12.80 0.68
CA PRO A 69 13.02 -13.05 1.65
C PRO A 69 13.79 -14.34 1.39
N LEU A 70 13.15 -15.37 0.81
CA LEU A 70 13.71 -16.71 0.63
C LEU A 70 13.71 -17.17 -0.84
N PRO A 71 14.42 -16.46 -1.74
CA PRO A 71 14.48 -16.85 -3.15
C PRO A 71 15.27 -18.14 -3.30
N LEU A 72 14.58 -19.29 -3.36
CA LEU A 72 15.20 -20.60 -3.43
C LEU A 72 15.86 -20.81 -4.80
N LEU A 73 17.19 -20.88 -4.84
CA LEU A 73 17.97 -21.17 -6.04
C LEU A 73 18.12 -22.68 -6.24
N HIS A 74 18.40 -23.42 -5.17
CA HIS A 74 18.59 -24.86 -5.21
C HIS A 74 18.35 -25.52 -3.85
N ARG A 75 17.86 -26.77 -3.89
CA ARG A 75 17.73 -27.70 -2.76
C ARG A 75 18.48 -28.98 -3.12
N SER A 76 19.41 -29.42 -2.28
CA SER A 76 20.13 -30.68 -2.45
C SER A 76 19.26 -31.90 -2.08
N GLN A 77 19.69 -33.09 -2.48
CA GLN A 77 19.20 -34.32 -1.87
C GLN A 77 19.76 -34.48 -0.44
N SER A 78 19.16 -35.37 0.35
CA SER A 78 19.66 -35.73 1.68
C SER A 78 21.07 -36.33 1.56
N GLY A 79 22.04 -35.75 2.26
CA GLY A 79 23.43 -36.19 2.27
C GLY A 79 24.23 -35.81 1.03
N GLU A 80 23.62 -35.12 0.07
CA GLU A 80 24.32 -34.62 -1.10
C GLU A 80 25.22 -33.43 -0.72
N THR A 81 26.47 -33.49 -1.19
CA THR A 81 27.53 -32.54 -0.82
C THR A 81 27.92 -31.61 -1.97
N SER A 82 27.56 -32.01 -3.19
CA SER A 82 27.69 -31.22 -4.41
C SER A 82 26.52 -30.26 -4.60
N CYS A 83 26.74 -29.21 -5.38
CA CYS A 83 25.71 -28.28 -5.83
C CYS A 83 25.85 -28.02 -7.33
N LEU A 84 25.86 -29.11 -8.12
CA LEU A 84 26.13 -29.06 -9.56
C LEU A 84 25.31 -28.02 -10.34
N PRO A 85 24.02 -27.75 -10.02
CA PRO A 85 23.25 -26.72 -10.72
C PRO A 85 23.77 -25.29 -10.52
N LEU A 86 24.45 -25.01 -9.41
CA LEU A 86 24.95 -23.67 -9.09
C LEU A 86 26.47 -23.54 -9.25
N ALA A 87 27.24 -24.59 -8.96
CA ALA A 87 28.67 -24.61 -9.22
C ALA A 87 29.23 -26.04 -9.39
N LYS A 88 30.14 -26.21 -10.35
CA LYS A 88 30.64 -27.52 -10.80
C LYS A 88 31.59 -28.20 -9.81
N HIS A 89 32.33 -27.42 -9.02
CA HIS A 89 33.40 -27.91 -8.14
C HIS A 89 33.17 -27.47 -6.70
N THR A 90 32.09 -27.98 -6.11
CA THR A 90 31.62 -27.56 -4.78
C THR A 90 31.60 -28.73 -3.82
N ASP A 91 31.91 -28.45 -2.57
CA ASP A 91 31.86 -29.45 -1.51
C ASP A 91 31.44 -28.78 -0.21
N ILE A 92 30.22 -29.08 0.23
CA ILE A 92 29.65 -28.57 1.49
C ILE A 92 29.65 -29.63 2.59
N ARG A 93 30.44 -30.71 2.45
CA ARG A 93 30.47 -31.85 3.37
C ARG A 93 30.39 -31.42 4.83
N ILE A 94 29.39 -31.99 5.52
CA ILE A 94 29.21 -31.91 6.96
C ILE A 94 29.22 -33.31 7.56
N ALA A 95 29.51 -33.42 8.85
CA ALA A 95 29.69 -34.71 9.51
C ALA A 95 28.39 -35.55 9.65
N TRP A 96 27.23 -34.99 9.30
CA TRP A 96 25.92 -35.64 9.43
C TRP A 96 25.35 -36.00 8.05
N PRO A 97 25.05 -37.28 7.77
CA PRO A 97 24.58 -37.72 6.45
C PRO A 97 23.11 -37.37 6.16
N ASP A 98 22.27 -37.17 7.18
CA ASP A 98 20.82 -36.94 7.02
C ASP A 98 20.47 -35.45 6.98
N MET A 99 21.12 -34.72 6.08
CA MET A 99 21.04 -33.27 6.00
C MET A 99 20.75 -32.81 4.57
N VAL A 100 19.95 -31.77 4.44
CA VAL A 100 19.58 -31.13 3.17
C VAL A 100 20.08 -29.70 3.17
N CYS A 101 20.76 -29.31 2.10
CA CYS A 101 21.26 -27.97 1.89
C CYS A 101 20.32 -27.16 1.00
N PHE A 102 20.04 -25.94 1.41
CA PHE A 102 19.25 -24.94 0.69
C PHE A 102 20.15 -23.75 0.35
N TYR A 103 20.14 -23.39 -0.93
CA TYR A 103 20.84 -22.24 -1.47
C TYR A 103 19.82 -21.17 -1.80
N LEU A 104 19.86 -20.06 -1.08
CA LEU A 104 18.93 -18.94 -1.22
C LEU A 104 19.67 -17.76 -1.86
N GLY A 105 19.03 -17.09 -2.81
CA GLY A 105 19.62 -15.92 -3.44
C GLY A 105 19.82 -14.76 -2.46
N CYS A 106 20.73 -13.85 -2.82
CA CYS A 106 21.24 -12.83 -1.90
C CYS A 106 21.28 -11.44 -2.53
N SER A 107 20.94 -10.41 -1.74
CA SER A 107 20.90 -8.98 -2.12
C SER A 107 22.23 -8.38 -2.56
N PHE A 108 23.37 -9.02 -2.27
CA PHE A 108 24.67 -8.46 -2.65
C PHE A 108 24.78 -8.18 -4.16
N GLY A 109 24.01 -8.89 -4.99
CA GLY A 109 24.00 -8.70 -6.44
C GLY A 109 23.34 -7.43 -6.97
N PHE A 110 22.53 -6.71 -6.16
CA PHE A 110 21.93 -5.45 -6.62
C PHE A 110 22.70 -4.19 -6.18
N GLU A 111 23.65 -4.26 -5.23
CA GLU A 111 24.45 -3.10 -4.83
C GLU A 111 25.28 -2.56 -6.00
N GLY A 112 25.83 -3.46 -6.83
CA GLY A 112 26.50 -3.08 -8.07
C GLY A 112 25.56 -2.35 -9.05
N ARG A 113 24.29 -2.76 -9.11
CA ARG A 113 23.27 -2.13 -9.97
C ARG A 113 22.84 -0.76 -9.46
N LEU A 114 22.66 -0.62 -8.14
CA LEU A 114 22.41 0.67 -7.50
C LEU A 114 23.55 1.65 -7.81
N LYS A 115 24.80 1.22 -7.62
CA LYS A 115 25.99 2.02 -7.92
C LYS A 115 26.09 2.39 -9.41
N THR A 116 25.81 1.44 -10.30
CA THR A 116 25.80 1.69 -11.76
C THR A 116 24.72 2.70 -12.16
N ALA A 117 23.58 2.71 -11.46
CA ALA A 117 22.52 3.69 -11.65
C ALA A 117 22.78 5.03 -10.95
N GLY A 118 23.93 5.20 -10.29
CA GLY A 118 24.28 6.41 -9.54
C GLY A 118 23.60 6.53 -8.17
N VAL A 119 22.87 5.50 -7.72
CA VAL A 119 22.26 5.48 -6.39
C VAL A 119 23.34 5.18 -5.35
N PRO A 120 23.55 6.07 -4.35
CA PRO A 120 24.56 5.84 -3.32
C PRO A 120 24.21 4.62 -2.47
N VAL A 121 25.23 3.83 -2.13
CA VAL A 121 25.10 2.65 -1.26
C VAL A 121 25.83 2.97 0.03
N ARG A 122 25.14 3.66 0.94
CA ARG A 122 25.74 4.28 2.15
C ARG A 122 26.53 3.31 3.01
N ASN A 123 26.05 2.08 3.19
CA ASN A 123 26.77 1.04 3.93
C ASN A 123 28.13 0.71 3.30
N VAL A 124 28.20 0.64 1.97
CA VAL A 124 29.45 0.40 1.24
C VAL A 124 30.39 1.61 1.33
N GLU A 125 29.86 2.83 1.19
CA GLU A 125 30.63 4.08 1.35
C GLU A 125 31.26 4.19 2.75
N GLN A 126 30.54 3.72 3.77
CA GLN A 126 30.96 3.74 5.18
C GLN A 126 31.79 2.50 5.59
N GLY A 127 31.98 1.52 4.70
CA GLY A 127 32.68 0.27 5.03
C GLY A 127 31.97 -0.61 6.06
N ARG A 128 30.64 -0.46 6.20
CA ARG A 128 29.80 -1.15 7.19
C ARG A 128 28.97 -2.26 6.56
N ASN A 129 28.65 -3.27 7.35
CA ASN A 129 27.60 -4.23 7.02
C ASN A 129 26.24 -3.53 7.00
N VAL A 130 25.36 -3.91 6.06
CA VAL A 130 24.04 -3.28 5.93
C VAL A 130 23.20 -3.51 7.18
N SER A 131 22.45 -2.49 7.60
CA SER A 131 21.52 -2.59 8.72
C SER A 131 20.36 -3.53 8.37
N MET A 132 20.05 -4.47 9.26
CA MET A 132 18.96 -5.42 9.10
C MET A 132 18.07 -5.39 10.35
N TYR A 133 16.77 -5.43 10.12
CA TYR A 133 15.77 -5.31 11.18
C TYR A 133 14.75 -6.43 11.08
N ARG A 134 14.40 -7.01 12.22
CA ARG A 134 13.24 -7.84 12.40
C ARG A 134 12.00 -6.94 12.37
N THR A 135 11.10 -7.22 11.44
CA THR A 135 9.86 -6.43 11.29
C THR A 135 8.73 -7.04 12.12
N ALA A 136 7.63 -6.30 12.28
CA ALA A 136 6.36 -6.83 12.80
C ALA A 136 5.55 -7.60 11.73
N VAL A 137 6.03 -7.66 10.48
CA VAL A 137 5.32 -8.31 9.38
C VAL A 137 5.59 -9.83 9.44
N PRO A 138 4.58 -10.68 9.67
CA PRO A 138 4.77 -12.12 9.71
C PRO A 138 4.98 -12.68 8.29
N CYS A 139 5.92 -13.62 8.13
CA CYS A 139 5.97 -14.46 6.95
C CYS A 139 4.75 -15.38 6.89
N ILE A 140 4.41 -15.86 5.69
CA ILE A 140 3.36 -16.87 5.50
C ILE A 140 3.88 -18.19 6.07
N PRO A 141 3.23 -18.76 7.10
CA PRO A 141 3.70 -19.98 7.74
C PRO A 141 3.56 -21.18 6.80
N ALA A 142 4.44 -22.17 6.96
CA ALA A 142 4.34 -23.46 6.27
C ALA A 142 5.01 -24.56 7.09
N GLY A 143 4.28 -25.66 7.31
CA GLY A 143 4.73 -26.73 8.20
C GLY A 143 5.06 -26.21 9.59
N VAL A 144 6.23 -26.57 10.12
CA VAL A 144 6.70 -26.08 11.42
C VAL A 144 7.30 -24.66 11.40
N PHE A 145 7.47 -24.04 10.24
CA PHE A 145 8.16 -22.74 10.11
C PHE A 145 7.19 -21.57 10.14
N SER A 146 7.47 -20.63 11.05
CA SER A 146 6.78 -19.35 11.18
C SER A 146 7.71 -18.33 11.84
N CYS A 147 7.89 -17.16 11.24
CA CYS A 147 8.75 -16.11 11.77
C CYS A 147 8.36 -14.74 11.20
N PRO A 148 8.81 -13.63 11.82
CA PRO A 148 8.75 -12.32 11.20
C PRO A 148 9.69 -12.20 9.99
N LEU A 149 9.30 -11.38 9.02
CA LEU A 149 10.15 -10.94 7.93
C LEU A 149 11.34 -10.13 8.49
N VAL A 150 12.55 -10.44 8.02
CA VAL A 150 13.72 -9.58 8.21
C VAL A 150 13.96 -8.76 6.96
N ALA A 151 14.21 -7.45 7.13
CA ALA A 151 14.47 -6.53 6.03
C ALA A 151 15.81 -5.82 6.21
N THR A 152 16.56 -5.67 5.11
CA THR A 152 17.69 -4.73 5.03
C THR A 152 17.16 -3.33 4.81
N MET A 153 17.77 -2.33 5.44
CA MET A 153 17.48 -0.92 5.23
C MET A 153 18.67 -0.24 4.57
N ARG A 154 18.42 0.56 3.52
CA ARG A 154 19.41 1.47 2.95
C ARG A 154 18.82 2.88 2.87
N PRO A 155 19.57 3.92 3.28
CA PRO A 155 19.20 5.29 3.00
C PRO A 155 19.39 5.60 1.51
N VAL A 156 18.35 6.13 0.86
CA VAL A 156 18.35 6.49 -0.57
C VAL A 156 17.87 7.92 -0.72
N PRO A 157 18.58 8.81 -1.43
CA PRO A 157 18.10 10.15 -1.71
C PRO A 157 16.71 10.12 -2.37
N ALA A 158 15.78 10.97 -1.93
CA ALA A 158 14.39 10.96 -2.43
C ALA A 158 14.31 11.03 -3.97
N ALA A 159 15.15 11.85 -4.61
CA ALA A 159 15.22 12.00 -6.06
C ALA A 159 15.71 10.75 -6.82
N MET A 160 16.23 9.74 -6.11
CA MET A 160 16.78 8.50 -6.69
C MET A 160 15.92 7.26 -6.38
N LEU A 161 14.75 7.43 -5.76
CA LEU A 161 13.86 6.31 -5.41
C LEU A 161 13.41 5.52 -6.64
N ASP A 162 12.99 6.19 -7.71
CA ASP A 162 12.61 5.51 -8.97
C ASP A 162 13.76 4.71 -9.57
N ALA A 163 14.98 5.25 -9.55
CA ALA A 163 16.16 4.54 -10.04
C ALA A 163 16.43 3.30 -9.19
N ALA A 164 16.38 3.42 -7.86
CA ALA A 164 16.57 2.31 -6.93
C ALA A 164 15.52 1.21 -7.11
N VAL A 165 14.25 1.58 -7.21
CA VAL A 165 13.13 0.65 -7.45
C VAL A 165 13.31 -0.07 -8.79
N LYS A 166 13.57 0.69 -9.87
CA LYS A 166 13.73 0.14 -11.22
C LYS A 166 14.85 -0.88 -11.30
N VAL A 167 16.04 -0.58 -10.77
CA VAL A 167 17.19 -1.49 -10.93
C VAL A 167 17.13 -2.70 -10.00
N THR A 168 16.55 -2.57 -8.81
CA THR A 168 16.39 -3.71 -7.89
C THR A 168 15.24 -4.65 -8.31
N ASN A 169 14.19 -4.12 -8.95
CA ASN A 169 13.10 -4.94 -9.51
C ASN A 169 13.57 -6.00 -10.53
N LEU A 170 14.69 -5.75 -11.22
CA LEU A 170 15.24 -6.66 -12.24
C LEU A 170 15.87 -7.94 -11.67
N ASN A 171 15.93 -8.06 -10.33
CA ASN A 171 16.63 -9.14 -9.64
C ASN A 171 15.70 -9.87 -8.64
N PRO A 172 14.60 -10.51 -9.09
CA PRO A 172 13.65 -11.18 -8.18
C PRO A 172 14.29 -12.32 -7.39
N LEU A 173 15.28 -13.02 -7.95
CA LEU A 173 16.05 -14.04 -7.24
C LEU A 173 17.06 -13.47 -6.22
N ALA A 174 17.17 -12.15 -6.10
CA ALA A 174 17.94 -11.45 -5.07
C ALA A 174 17.04 -10.46 -4.34
N HIS A 175 15.89 -10.96 -3.87
CA HIS A 175 14.82 -10.24 -3.18
C HIS A 175 13.95 -9.34 -4.06
N GLY A 176 14.48 -8.72 -5.12
CA GLY A 176 13.71 -7.92 -6.07
C GLY A 176 13.44 -6.48 -5.62
N ALA A 177 12.30 -5.91 -6.03
CA ALA A 177 11.91 -4.54 -5.68
C ALA A 177 11.77 -4.34 -4.14
N PRO A 178 11.87 -3.10 -3.63
CA PRO A 178 11.68 -2.81 -2.21
C PRO A 178 10.36 -3.38 -1.67
N VAL A 179 10.34 -3.69 -0.38
CA VAL A 179 9.16 -4.13 0.36
C VAL A 179 8.51 -2.98 1.13
N HIS A 180 9.24 -1.89 1.38
CA HIS A 180 8.73 -0.68 2.02
C HIS A 180 9.63 0.52 1.73
N ILE A 181 9.04 1.72 1.67
CA ILE A 181 9.72 2.98 1.44
C ILE A 181 9.07 4.05 2.33
N GLY A 182 9.88 4.71 3.15
CA GLY A 182 9.42 5.70 4.13
C GLY A 182 9.46 5.16 5.57
N GLU A 183 8.48 5.55 6.38
CA GLU A 183 8.45 5.43 7.83
C GLU A 183 8.72 4.00 8.35
N PRO A 184 9.82 3.77 9.09
CA PRO A 184 10.16 2.48 9.68
C PRO A 184 9.10 1.93 10.65
N ALA A 185 8.39 2.79 11.38
CA ALA A 185 7.38 2.35 12.34
C ALA A 185 6.22 1.58 11.68
N LEU A 186 5.95 1.80 10.39
CA LEU A 186 4.97 1.04 9.60
C LEU A 186 5.39 -0.43 9.38
N LEU A 187 6.67 -0.75 9.58
CA LEU A 187 7.19 -2.12 9.64
C LEU A 187 7.39 -2.62 11.08
N GLY A 188 6.98 -1.85 12.08
CA GLY A 188 7.22 -2.15 13.50
C GLY A 188 8.64 -1.81 14.00
N ILE A 189 9.43 -1.07 13.22
CA ILE A 189 10.81 -0.70 13.56
C ILE A 189 10.79 0.67 14.25
N GLN A 190 11.08 0.71 15.55
CA GLN A 190 10.99 1.94 16.36
C GLN A 190 12.31 2.72 16.46
N ASP A 191 13.45 2.05 16.29
CA ASP A 191 14.77 2.67 16.46
C ASP A 191 15.77 2.17 15.41
N LEU A 192 16.05 2.99 14.41
CA LEU A 192 17.03 2.68 13.37
C LEU A 192 18.47 2.61 13.89
N SER A 193 18.77 3.18 15.07
CA SER A 193 20.13 3.16 15.62
C SER A 193 20.54 1.78 16.14
N ARG A 194 19.59 0.86 16.31
CA ARG A 194 19.76 -0.47 16.89
C ARG A 194 19.30 -1.57 15.93
N PRO A 195 20.06 -1.86 14.85
CA PRO A 195 19.74 -2.98 13.98
C PRO A 195 19.83 -4.32 14.74
N ASP A 196 18.95 -5.26 14.42
CA ASP A 196 18.98 -6.62 14.98
C ASP A 196 20.18 -7.42 14.43
N TYR A 197 20.58 -7.13 13.18
CA TYR A 197 21.78 -7.69 12.56
C TYR A 197 22.53 -6.64 11.73
N GLY A 198 23.84 -6.84 11.56
CA GLY A 198 24.70 -5.92 10.83
C GLY A 198 25.07 -4.69 11.66
N GLU A 199 25.33 -3.58 10.99
CA GLU A 199 25.82 -2.36 11.62
C GLU A 199 24.91 -1.18 11.30
N ARG A 200 24.87 -0.17 12.17
CA ARG A 200 24.10 1.06 11.95
C ARG A 200 24.68 1.82 10.75
N VAL A 201 23.85 2.19 9.80
CA VAL A 201 24.23 3.03 8.65
C VAL A 201 23.78 4.47 8.89
N GLU A 202 24.68 5.43 8.72
CA GLU A 202 24.35 6.85 8.85
C GLU A 202 23.64 7.37 7.60
N MET A 203 22.58 8.15 7.82
CA MET A 203 21.78 8.80 6.78
C MET A 203 22.32 10.22 6.50
N GLN A 204 22.15 10.69 5.27
CA GLN A 204 22.37 12.09 4.89
C GLN A 204 21.04 12.86 4.86
N PRO A 205 21.05 14.20 5.01
CA PRO A 205 19.86 15.01 4.79
C PRO A 205 19.22 14.74 3.42
N GLY A 206 17.91 14.49 3.39
CA GLY A 206 17.17 14.16 2.16
C GLY A 206 17.18 12.68 1.76
N ASP A 207 17.90 11.81 2.50
CA ASP A 207 17.76 10.36 2.36
C ASP A 207 16.40 9.90 2.93
N VAL A 208 15.77 8.97 2.22
CA VAL A 208 14.57 8.22 2.63
C VAL A 208 14.98 6.78 2.93
N THR A 209 14.39 6.19 3.96
CA THR A 209 14.59 4.79 4.33
C THR A 209 13.90 3.86 3.33
N VAL A 210 14.69 2.98 2.70
CA VAL A 210 14.19 1.98 1.76
C VAL A 210 14.52 0.59 2.29
N PHE A 211 13.52 -0.28 2.32
CA PHE A 211 13.64 -1.62 2.88
C PHE A 211 13.49 -2.69 1.79
N TRP A 212 14.37 -3.68 1.81
CA TRP A 212 14.30 -4.88 0.97
C TRP A 212 14.25 -6.12 1.85
N ALA A 213 13.50 -7.14 1.43
CA ALA A 213 13.50 -8.44 2.10
C ALA A 213 14.93 -9.00 2.21
N CYS A 214 15.18 -9.79 3.26
CA CYS A 214 16.50 -10.29 3.59
C CYS A 214 16.50 -11.80 3.82
N GLY A 215 17.56 -12.47 3.33
CA GLY A 215 17.79 -13.91 3.55
C GLY A 215 18.00 -14.31 5.01
N VAL A 216 18.31 -13.35 5.90
CA VAL A 216 18.37 -13.58 7.36
C VAL A 216 17.01 -14.03 7.93
N THR A 217 15.92 -13.80 7.21
CA THR A 217 14.60 -14.40 7.50
C THR A 217 14.68 -15.94 7.65
N ALA A 218 15.58 -16.60 6.92
CA ALA A 218 15.80 -18.03 7.08
C ALA A 218 16.34 -18.40 8.47
N ILE A 219 17.22 -17.57 9.02
CA ILE A 219 17.77 -17.77 10.37
C ILE A 219 16.67 -17.64 11.41
N GLU A 220 15.81 -16.64 11.28
CA GLU A 220 14.65 -16.46 12.17
C GLU A 220 13.69 -17.66 12.11
N ALA A 221 13.43 -18.18 10.92
CA ALA A 221 12.58 -19.36 10.74
C ALA A 221 13.15 -20.61 11.44
N ILE A 222 14.47 -20.79 11.39
CA ILE A 222 15.15 -21.91 12.04
C ILE A 222 15.14 -21.74 13.56
N LEU A 223 15.41 -20.53 14.04
CA LEU A 223 15.40 -20.23 15.47
C LEU A 223 14.00 -20.43 16.07
N SER A 224 12.94 -20.12 15.32
CA SER A 224 11.57 -20.32 15.77
C SER A 224 11.13 -21.78 15.78
N SER A 225 11.57 -22.58 14.81
CA SER A 225 11.23 -24.01 14.73
C SER A 225 12.08 -24.91 15.62
N LYS A 226 13.19 -24.40 16.17
CA LYS A 226 14.07 -25.05 17.15
C LYS A 226 14.47 -26.49 16.75
N PRO A 227 15.09 -26.68 15.57
CA PRO A 227 15.59 -27.99 15.19
C PRO A 227 16.68 -28.45 16.18
N SER A 228 16.84 -29.77 16.31
CA SER A 228 17.90 -30.36 17.13
C SER A 228 19.30 -29.99 16.63
N LEU A 229 19.44 -29.72 15.33
CA LEU A 229 20.67 -29.30 14.68
C LEU A 229 20.34 -28.54 13.39
N ALA A 230 21.05 -27.45 13.13
CA ALA A 230 21.00 -26.71 11.87
C ALA A 230 22.33 -25.97 11.65
N PHE A 231 22.67 -25.73 10.39
CA PHE A 231 23.84 -24.95 10.00
C PHE A 231 23.46 -23.81 9.07
N SER A 232 24.20 -22.71 9.16
CA SER A 232 24.17 -21.65 8.16
C SER A 232 25.56 -21.07 7.95
N HIS A 233 25.72 -20.35 6.85
CA HIS A 233 26.89 -19.52 6.60
C HIS A 233 27.03 -18.40 7.65
N SER A 234 28.26 -17.96 7.87
CA SER A 234 28.51 -16.73 8.64
C SER A 234 28.13 -15.50 7.80
N PRO A 235 27.60 -14.42 8.41
CA PRO A 235 27.38 -13.16 7.71
C PRO A 235 28.65 -12.70 6.99
N GLY A 236 28.55 -12.41 5.68
CA GLY A 236 29.68 -12.03 4.84
C GLY A 236 30.49 -13.19 4.23
N CYS A 237 30.19 -14.44 4.59
CA CYS A 237 30.83 -15.66 4.07
C CYS A 237 29.86 -16.48 3.20
N MET A 238 29.29 -15.87 2.16
CA MET A 238 28.31 -16.49 1.27
C MET A 238 28.93 -17.54 0.34
N PHE A 239 28.11 -18.44 -0.18
CA PHE A 239 28.49 -19.40 -1.22
C PHE A 239 28.59 -18.70 -2.58
N LEU A 240 29.71 -18.91 -3.29
CA LEU A 240 29.93 -18.38 -4.64
C LEU A 240 29.44 -19.40 -5.68
N THR A 241 28.57 -18.95 -6.58
CA THR A 241 28.11 -19.75 -7.72
C THR A 241 28.97 -19.50 -8.95
N ASP A 242 28.88 -20.41 -9.93
CA ASP A 242 29.51 -20.24 -11.26
C ASP A 242 28.71 -19.26 -12.15
N SER A 243 27.48 -18.90 -11.76
CA SER A 243 26.63 -17.99 -12.51
C SER A 243 27.11 -16.54 -12.36
N PRO A 244 27.11 -15.71 -13.43
CA PRO A 244 27.40 -14.29 -13.28
C PRO A 244 26.26 -13.59 -12.54
N ASP A 245 26.61 -12.58 -11.74
CA ASP A 245 25.70 -11.77 -10.93
C ASP A 245 24.68 -10.96 -11.79
N SER A 246 24.97 -10.83 -13.08
CA SER A 246 24.25 -9.98 -14.02
C SER A 246 23.19 -10.68 -14.88
N SER A 247 22.98 -11.99 -14.78
CA SER A 247 22.03 -12.70 -15.64
C SER A 247 20.58 -12.27 -15.33
N PRO A 248 19.88 -11.54 -16.22
CA PRO A 248 18.45 -11.33 -16.05
C PRO A 248 17.76 -12.67 -16.29
N VAL A 249 17.14 -13.23 -15.24
CA VAL A 249 16.43 -14.52 -15.30
C VAL A 249 15.25 -14.45 -16.28
N THR A 250 14.71 -13.24 -16.50
CA THR A 250 13.63 -12.96 -17.44
C THR A 250 13.90 -11.64 -18.19
N LYS A 251 13.50 -11.55 -19.46
CA LYS A 251 13.52 -10.26 -20.17
C LYS A 251 12.61 -9.28 -19.42
N PRO A 252 13.10 -8.09 -19.01
CA PRO A 252 12.26 -7.13 -18.33
C PRO A 252 11.09 -6.74 -19.25
N ASN A 253 9.86 -6.81 -18.74
CA ASN A 253 8.73 -6.16 -19.38
C ASN A 253 8.68 -4.69 -18.91
N PRO A 254 8.98 -3.71 -19.78
CA PRO A 254 8.99 -2.30 -19.39
C PRO A 254 7.65 -1.84 -18.82
N GLU A 255 6.53 -2.37 -19.32
CA GLU A 255 5.18 -2.03 -18.87
C GLU A 255 4.91 -2.45 -17.42
N LEU A 256 5.59 -3.49 -16.93
CA LEU A 256 5.44 -4.00 -15.57
C LEU A 256 6.47 -3.42 -14.59
N THR A 257 7.38 -2.57 -15.08
CA THR A 257 8.40 -1.95 -14.23
C THR A 257 7.72 -0.99 -13.24
N PRO A 258 7.99 -1.11 -11.93
CA PRO A 258 7.40 -0.25 -10.92
C PRO A 258 7.99 1.16 -10.95
N LEU A 259 7.11 2.13 -10.70
CA LEU A 259 7.38 3.54 -10.43
C LEU A 259 7.03 3.84 -8.98
N CYS A 260 7.70 4.81 -8.38
CA CYS A 260 7.54 5.20 -6.98
C CYS A 260 6.75 6.51 -6.85
N PHE A 261 5.77 6.54 -5.96
CA PHE A 261 4.92 7.71 -5.71
C PHE A 261 4.83 7.97 -4.22
N LEU A 262 4.95 9.25 -3.84
CA LEU A 262 4.68 9.69 -2.48
C LEU A 262 3.18 9.65 -2.24
N VAL A 263 2.77 9.02 -1.14
CA VAL A 263 1.36 8.81 -0.79
C VAL A 263 0.97 9.59 0.45
N SER A 264 1.86 9.67 1.44
CA SER A 264 1.65 10.47 2.65
C SER A 264 2.95 11.11 3.12
N HIS A 265 2.82 12.29 3.72
CA HIS A 265 3.91 12.97 4.42
C HIS A 265 3.89 12.71 5.94
N ASN A 266 2.75 12.28 6.49
CA ASN A 266 2.57 12.05 7.92
C ASN A 266 1.80 10.75 8.20
N PRO A 267 2.50 9.62 8.43
CA PRO A 267 3.95 9.47 8.31
C PRO A 267 4.41 9.47 6.84
N LEU A 268 5.71 9.70 6.60
CA LEU A 268 6.28 9.64 5.26
C LEU A 268 6.09 8.24 4.66
N PHE A 269 5.40 8.12 3.55
CA PHE A 269 5.10 6.83 2.96
C PHE A 269 4.99 6.90 1.44
N TYR A 270 5.66 5.97 0.76
CA TYR A 270 5.60 5.83 -0.69
C TYR A 270 4.96 4.49 -1.08
N SER A 271 4.36 4.47 -2.26
CA SER A 271 3.80 3.27 -2.88
C SER A 271 4.40 3.04 -4.27
N LEU A 272 4.24 1.82 -4.78
CA LEU A 272 4.74 1.41 -6.08
C LEU A 272 3.59 0.99 -7.01
N ALA A 273 3.65 1.38 -8.29
CA ALA A 273 2.75 0.88 -9.31
C ALA A 273 3.47 0.72 -10.65
N SER A 274 3.06 -0.25 -11.47
CA SER A 274 3.66 -0.47 -12.78
C SER A 274 3.40 0.70 -13.75
N HIS A 275 4.31 0.93 -14.69
CA HIS A 275 4.09 1.85 -15.81
C HIS A 275 2.72 1.69 -16.49
N ARG A 276 2.28 0.44 -16.71
CA ARG A 276 0.98 0.15 -17.32
C ARG A 276 -0.19 0.64 -16.46
N ALA A 277 -0.18 0.33 -15.17
CA ALA A 277 -1.23 0.77 -14.25
C ALA A 277 -1.29 2.30 -14.17
N VAL A 278 -0.12 2.94 -14.01
CA VAL A 278 0.01 4.41 -13.99
C VAL A 278 -0.53 5.04 -15.28
N ALA A 279 -0.16 4.51 -16.44
CA ALA A 279 -0.63 5.04 -17.72
C ALA A 279 -2.16 4.91 -17.87
N ARG A 280 -2.75 3.79 -17.44
CA ARG A 280 -4.21 3.58 -17.49
C ARG A 280 -4.95 4.48 -16.51
N ILE A 281 -4.42 4.70 -15.31
CA ILE A 281 -5.03 5.60 -14.32
C ILE A 281 -4.96 7.05 -14.80
N ARG A 282 -3.85 7.48 -15.40
CA ARG A 282 -3.76 8.80 -16.04
C ARG A 282 -4.74 8.97 -17.20
N GLN A 283 -5.04 7.90 -17.94
CA GLN A 283 -6.11 7.93 -18.94
C GLN A 283 -7.49 8.14 -18.31
N LEU A 284 -7.78 7.48 -17.17
CA LEU A 284 -9.01 7.74 -16.42
C LEU A 284 -9.08 9.19 -15.93
N GLU A 285 -7.98 9.74 -15.42
CA GLU A 285 -7.89 11.13 -14.97
C GLU A 285 -8.19 12.13 -16.12
N ILE A 286 -7.72 11.84 -17.33
CA ILE A 286 -8.05 12.64 -18.53
C ILE A 286 -9.55 12.54 -18.86
N ILE A 287 -10.13 11.34 -18.81
CA ILE A 287 -11.54 11.10 -19.14
C ILE A 287 -12.45 11.83 -18.15
N ILE A 288 -12.20 11.74 -16.85
CA ILE A 288 -13.04 12.43 -15.85
C ILE A 288 -12.86 13.94 -15.88
N GLY A 289 -11.72 14.42 -16.39
CA GLY A 289 -11.46 15.84 -16.63
C GLY A 289 -12.10 16.36 -17.93
N GLU A 290 -12.83 15.53 -18.67
CA GLU A 290 -13.70 16.03 -19.74
C GLU A 290 -14.73 16.98 -19.14
N ASP A 291 -14.96 18.08 -19.84
CA ASP A 291 -15.84 19.15 -19.38
C ASP A 291 -16.86 19.46 -20.49
N PRO A 292 -17.88 18.60 -20.68
CA PRO A 292 -18.88 18.78 -21.73
C PRO A 292 -19.62 20.13 -21.61
N GLY A 293 -19.81 20.59 -20.37
CA GLY A 293 -20.44 21.87 -20.05
C GLY A 293 -19.55 23.10 -20.24
N GLN A 294 -18.26 22.92 -20.59
CA GLN A 294 -17.27 24.00 -20.73
C GLN A 294 -17.23 24.92 -19.50
N ARG A 295 -17.35 24.34 -18.31
CA ARG A 295 -17.39 25.03 -17.01
C ARG A 295 -16.01 25.49 -16.53
N GLY A 296 -14.93 25.07 -17.17
CA GLY A 296 -13.55 25.38 -16.81
C GLY A 296 -12.87 24.33 -15.93
N ILE A 297 -13.50 23.17 -15.72
CA ILE A 297 -13.09 22.14 -14.74
C ILE A 297 -11.67 21.65 -15.00
N ARG A 298 -11.35 21.42 -16.28
CA ARG A 298 -10.04 20.93 -16.71
C ARG A 298 -8.89 21.83 -16.27
N ALA A 299 -9.13 23.12 -16.07
CA ALA A 299 -8.10 24.05 -15.63
C ALA A 299 -7.73 23.88 -14.13
N LEU A 300 -8.66 23.32 -13.34
CA LEU A 300 -8.43 23.00 -11.94
C LEU A 300 -7.55 21.75 -11.78
N SER A 301 -7.58 20.84 -12.76
CA SER A 301 -6.88 19.56 -12.70
C SER A 301 -5.39 19.67 -12.36
N VAL A 302 -4.98 18.79 -11.45
CA VAL A 302 -3.58 18.56 -11.08
C VAL A 302 -3.30 17.10 -11.42
N GLN A 303 -2.18 16.86 -12.11
CA GLN A 303 -1.82 15.54 -12.58
C GLN A 303 -1.52 14.61 -11.40
N ASP A 304 -1.92 13.35 -11.54
CA ASP A 304 -1.65 12.25 -10.61
C ASP A 304 -2.38 12.35 -9.26
N GLU A 305 -3.35 13.26 -9.09
CA GLU A 305 -4.18 13.33 -7.88
C GLU A 305 -5.07 12.09 -7.76
N LEU A 306 -5.66 11.61 -8.87
CA LEU A 306 -6.42 10.36 -8.89
C LEU A 306 -5.51 9.17 -8.55
N LEU A 307 -4.29 9.15 -9.11
CA LEU A 307 -3.32 8.09 -8.88
C LEU A 307 -2.90 8.04 -7.41
N CYS A 308 -2.49 9.17 -6.82
CA CYS A 308 -2.03 9.24 -5.44
C CYS A 308 -3.16 8.94 -4.45
N SER A 309 -4.39 9.41 -4.73
CA SER A 309 -5.60 9.04 -3.97
C SER A 309 -5.84 7.53 -3.99
N CYS A 310 -5.82 6.90 -5.16
CA CYS A 310 -6.07 5.47 -5.28
C CYS A 310 -4.95 4.62 -4.70
N LEU A 311 -3.70 5.08 -4.75
CA LEU A 311 -2.59 4.46 -4.04
C LEU A 311 -2.80 4.55 -2.52
N ALA A 312 -3.21 5.69 -1.97
CA ALA A 312 -3.55 5.79 -0.54
C ALA A 312 -4.66 4.80 -0.15
N LEU A 313 -5.78 4.85 -0.87
CA LEU A 313 -6.93 3.95 -0.67
C LEU A 313 -6.57 2.46 -0.81
N SER A 314 -5.62 2.11 -1.69
CA SER A 314 -5.16 0.73 -1.85
C SER A 314 -4.49 0.17 -0.59
N HIS A 315 -3.81 1.01 0.18
CA HIS A 315 -3.17 0.65 1.46
C HIS A 315 -4.13 0.72 2.65
N SER A 316 -5.25 1.44 2.52
CA SER A 316 -6.25 1.60 3.59
C SER A 316 -7.03 0.31 3.87
N SER A 317 -7.31 0.06 5.13
CA SER A 317 -8.22 -1.01 5.60
C SER A 317 -9.60 -0.48 5.96
N SER A 318 -9.69 0.77 6.43
CA SER A 318 -10.94 1.44 6.82
C SER A 318 -11.07 2.82 6.16
N VAL A 319 -12.19 3.07 5.50
CA VAL A 319 -12.46 4.29 4.72
C VAL A 319 -13.77 4.94 5.17
N ALA A 320 -13.74 6.24 5.44
CA ALA A 320 -14.96 7.04 5.62
C ALA A 320 -15.24 7.85 4.35
N ILE A 321 -16.45 7.75 3.81
CA ILE A 321 -16.87 8.48 2.61
C ILE A 321 -17.96 9.47 3.00
N THR A 322 -17.85 10.73 2.57
CA THR A 322 -18.88 11.76 2.76
C THR A 322 -19.27 12.37 1.42
N THR A 323 -20.55 12.70 1.30
CA THR A 323 -21.14 13.28 0.10
C THR A 323 -22.40 14.06 0.48
N GLY A 324 -22.78 15.03 -0.34
CA GLY A 324 -24.00 15.82 -0.18
C GLY A 324 -23.71 17.31 -0.32
N PHE A 325 -24.47 17.92 -1.22
CA PHE A 325 -24.39 19.34 -1.56
C PHE A 325 -25.81 19.93 -1.64
N PRO A 326 -26.20 20.82 -0.70
CA PRO A 326 -27.54 21.39 -0.70
C PRO A 326 -27.66 22.58 -1.66
N THR A 327 -28.18 22.35 -2.86
CA THR A 327 -28.43 23.42 -3.85
C THR A 327 -29.83 23.36 -4.48
N HIS A 328 -30.55 22.25 -4.34
CA HIS A 328 -31.89 22.05 -4.90
C HIS A 328 -32.99 22.31 -3.86
N TYR A 329 -33.30 23.58 -3.61
CA TYR A 329 -34.31 24.01 -2.62
C TYR A 329 -35.74 23.47 -2.85
N MET A 330 -36.01 22.88 -4.01
CA MET A 330 -37.29 22.23 -4.33
C MET A 330 -37.34 20.75 -3.91
N HIS A 331 -36.22 20.19 -3.42
CA HIS A 331 -36.12 18.86 -2.84
C HIS A 331 -36.10 18.97 -1.31
N SER A 332 -36.61 17.95 -0.62
CA SER A 332 -36.37 17.72 0.80
C SER A 332 -35.74 16.33 0.96
N PRO A 333 -34.47 16.22 1.42
CA PRO A 333 -33.56 17.32 1.67
C PRO A 333 -33.16 18.03 0.36
N PRO A 334 -32.67 19.28 0.41
CA PRO A 334 -32.37 20.08 -0.79
C PRO A 334 -31.05 19.68 -1.49
N ASP A 335 -30.68 18.41 -1.44
CA ASP A 335 -29.48 17.87 -2.08
C ASP A 335 -29.65 17.72 -3.59
N GLU A 336 -28.55 17.89 -4.30
CA GLU A 336 -28.43 17.50 -5.70
C GLU A 336 -28.18 16.00 -5.88
N THR A 337 -28.22 15.55 -7.13
CA THR A 337 -28.01 14.15 -7.54
C THR A 337 -26.53 13.78 -7.69
N ASP A 338 -25.66 14.78 -7.74
CA ASP A 338 -24.22 14.57 -7.85
C ASP A 338 -23.61 14.19 -6.50
N GLY A 339 -22.71 13.20 -6.53
CA GLY A 339 -22.01 12.70 -5.35
C GLY A 339 -22.43 11.29 -4.92
N PRO A 340 -23.69 11.04 -4.50
CA PRO A 340 -24.12 9.75 -3.99
C PRO A 340 -23.87 8.57 -4.95
N PRO A 341 -24.15 8.66 -6.27
CA PRO A 341 -23.81 7.59 -7.20
C PRO A 341 -22.31 7.25 -7.23
N GLY A 342 -21.44 8.26 -7.25
CA GLY A 342 -20.00 8.09 -7.18
C GLY A 342 -19.54 7.49 -5.84
N ALA A 343 -20.13 7.94 -4.72
CA ALA A 343 -19.85 7.44 -3.37
C ALA A 343 -20.21 5.94 -3.25
N ILE A 344 -21.37 5.54 -3.74
CA ILE A 344 -21.81 4.14 -3.72
C ILE A 344 -20.91 3.27 -4.62
N ALA A 345 -20.54 3.75 -5.81
CA ALA A 345 -19.62 3.01 -6.69
C ALA A 345 -18.25 2.76 -6.03
N MET A 346 -17.69 3.77 -5.34
CA MET A 346 -16.47 3.60 -4.53
C MET A 346 -16.69 2.60 -3.40
N ALA A 347 -17.78 2.73 -2.64
CA ALA A 347 -18.10 1.83 -1.53
C ALA A 347 -18.22 0.37 -2.00
N THR A 348 -18.94 0.12 -3.11
CA THR A 348 -19.05 -1.21 -3.74
C THR A 348 -17.68 -1.81 -4.04
N MET A 349 -16.79 -1.03 -4.66
CA MET A 349 -15.47 -1.54 -5.02
C MET A 349 -14.59 -1.77 -3.79
N LEU A 350 -14.57 -0.83 -2.83
CA LEU A 350 -13.79 -0.97 -1.60
C LEU A 350 -14.22 -2.22 -0.80
N LEU A 351 -15.52 -2.49 -0.70
CA LEU A 351 -16.06 -3.71 -0.08
C LEU A 351 -15.62 -4.98 -0.82
N ALA A 352 -15.66 -4.99 -2.17
CA ALA A 352 -15.20 -6.12 -2.97
C ALA A 352 -13.69 -6.40 -2.81
N LEU A 353 -12.93 -5.37 -2.46
CA LEU A 353 -11.50 -5.45 -2.12
C LEU A 353 -11.25 -5.80 -0.64
N GLY A 354 -12.31 -6.09 0.14
CA GLY A 354 -12.24 -6.50 1.54
C GLY A 354 -11.99 -5.35 2.52
N LYS A 355 -12.25 -4.10 2.13
CA LYS A 355 -12.06 -2.91 2.97
C LYS A 355 -13.34 -2.58 3.72
N GLN A 356 -13.19 -1.97 4.89
CA GLN A 356 -14.31 -1.45 5.66
C GLN A 356 -14.68 -0.05 5.18
N VAL A 357 -15.98 0.19 4.99
CA VAL A 357 -16.50 1.47 4.48
C VAL A 357 -17.56 1.99 5.44
N THR A 358 -17.47 3.25 5.82
CA THR A 358 -18.51 3.98 6.57
C THR A 358 -18.91 5.21 5.77
N MET A 359 -20.21 5.48 5.65
CA MET A 359 -20.71 6.71 5.04
C MET A 359 -21.03 7.75 6.12
N VAL A 360 -20.54 8.97 5.93
CA VAL A 360 -20.75 10.11 6.83
C VAL A 360 -21.57 11.17 6.10
N THR A 361 -22.69 11.58 6.68
CA THR A 361 -23.63 12.51 6.03
C THR A 361 -24.08 13.62 6.98
N ASP A 362 -24.57 14.72 6.42
CA ASP A 362 -25.36 15.70 7.17
C ASP A 362 -26.59 15.02 7.80
N ARG A 363 -26.97 15.46 8.99
CA ARG A 363 -28.16 15.02 9.72
C ARG A 363 -29.43 15.14 8.88
N ARG A 364 -29.55 16.22 8.10
CA ARG A 364 -30.70 16.44 7.20
C ARG A 364 -30.83 15.39 6.09
N ALA A 365 -29.71 14.77 5.69
CA ALA A 365 -29.63 13.87 4.54
C ALA A 365 -29.61 12.39 4.95
N VAL A 366 -29.69 12.08 6.26
CA VAL A 366 -29.65 10.70 6.78
C VAL A 366 -30.71 9.81 6.14
N GLU A 367 -31.97 10.24 6.10
CA GLU A 367 -33.05 9.39 5.58
C GLU A 367 -32.91 9.12 4.07
N MET A 368 -32.49 10.13 3.31
CA MET A 368 -32.23 10.00 1.86
C MET A 368 -31.07 9.04 1.61
N ASN A 369 -29.94 9.26 2.28
CA ASN A 369 -28.75 8.45 2.12
C ASN A 369 -28.95 7.01 2.61
N GLN A 370 -29.75 6.80 3.67
CA GLN A 370 -30.15 5.46 4.11
C GLN A 370 -30.98 4.76 3.03
N ALA A 371 -31.96 5.45 2.44
CA ALA A 371 -32.79 4.87 1.38
C ALA A 371 -31.96 4.52 0.13
N ILE A 372 -30.95 5.33 -0.22
CA ILE A 372 -30.02 5.04 -1.32
C ILE A 372 -29.20 3.78 -1.00
N ILE A 373 -28.65 3.66 0.21
CA ILE A 373 -27.92 2.46 0.64
C ILE A 373 -28.84 1.23 0.59
N ASP A 374 -30.05 1.33 1.13
CA ASP A 374 -31.00 0.22 1.18
C ASP A 374 -31.41 -0.26 -0.22
N GLU A 375 -31.66 0.66 -1.15
CA GLU A 375 -31.98 0.30 -2.53
C GLU A 375 -30.76 -0.26 -3.27
N ALA A 376 -29.56 0.27 -3.04
CA ALA A 376 -28.33 -0.28 -3.59
C ALA A 376 -28.09 -1.72 -3.10
N VAL A 377 -28.39 -2.03 -1.83
CA VAL A 377 -28.35 -3.40 -1.31
C VAL A 377 -29.42 -4.28 -1.95
N LYS A 378 -30.65 -3.80 -1.99
CA LYS A 378 -31.80 -4.53 -2.57
C LYS A 378 -31.60 -4.87 -4.05
N THR A 379 -30.98 -3.99 -4.81
CA THR A 379 -30.69 -4.16 -6.24
C THR A 379 -29.39 -4.92 -6.51
N GLY A 380 -28.62 -5.24 -5.47
CA GLY A 380 -27.35 -5.96 -5.58
C GLY A 380 -26.17 -5.10 -6.08
N VAL A 381 -26.33 -3.77 -6.13
CA VAL A 381 -25.24 -2.83 -6.40
C VAL A 381 -24.25 -2.81 -5.22
N LEU A 382 -24.76 -2.81 -4.00
CA LEU A 382 -24.01 -3.09 -2.78
C LEU A 382 -24.31 -4.51 -2.33
N LYS A 383 -23.25 -5.28 -2.02
CA LYS A 383 -23.42 -6.65 -1.50
C LYS A 383 -23.90 -6.70 -0.06
N THR A 384 -23.54 -5.68 0.71
CA THR A 384 -23.87 -5.55 2.12
C THR A 384 -24.14 -4.09 2.42
N ALA A 385 -25.01 -3.84 3.39
CA ALA A 385 -25.22 -2.50 3.92
C ALA A 385 -23.91 -1.98 4.54
N ILE A 386 -23.68 -0.68 4.37
CA ILE A 386 -22.58 0.05 5.01
C ILE A 386 -23.14 0.89 6.17
N PRO A 387 -22.38 1.08 7.26
CA PRO A 387 -22.77 2.00 8.32
C PRO A 387 -22.96 3.42 7.78
N LEU A 388 -24.09 4.04 8.10
CA LEU A 388 -24.37 5.46 7.87
C LEU A 388 -24.33 6.19 9.22
N VAL A 389 -23.47 7.20 9.33
CA VAL A 389 -23.28 7.96 10.57
C VAL A 389 -23.33 9.46 10.31
N THR A 390 -23.59 10.22 11.36
CA THR A 390 -23.48 11.68 11.38
C THR A 390 -22.29 12.09 12.24
N PHE A 391 -21.74 13.27 11.97
CA PHE A 391 -20.74 13.90 12.83
C PHE A 391 -21.41 15.02 13.62
N GLU A 392 -21.28 14.96 14.94
CA GLU A 392 -21.78 15.99 15.84
C GLU A 392 -20.61 16.74 16.48
N ASP A 393 -20.57 18.04 16.25
CA ASP A 393 -19.57 18.92 16.86
C ASP A 393 -20.07 19.41 18.23
N HIS A 394 -19.52 18.82 19.28
CA HIS A 394 -19.79 19.14 20.69
C HIS A 394 -18.63 19.91 21.32
N GLY A 395 -17.61 20.29 20.55
CA GLY A 395 -16.42 20.95 21.05
C GLY A 395 -15.13 20.58 20.31
N PRO A 396 -13.98 21.12 20.74
CA PRO A 396 -12.72 21.04 20.00
C PRO A 396 -12.21 19.61 19.76
N ASP A 397 -12.53 18.67 20.66
CA ASP A 397 -12.06 17.29 20.59
C ASP A 397 -13.02 16.35 19.86
N SER A 398 -14.20 16.84 19.41
CA SER A 398 -15.22 15.99 18.78
C SER A 398 -14.69 15.28 17.53
N ALA A 399 -13.95 15.99 16.67
CA ALA A 399 -13.36 15.39 15.48
C ALA A 399 -12.31 14.33 15.81
N LEU A 400 -11.49 14.57 16.84
CA LEU A 400 -10.49 13.60 17.30
C LEU A 400 -11.16 12.33 17.85
N HIS A 401 -12.21 12.47 18.67
CA HIS A 401 -12.96 11.33 19.20
C HIS A 401 -13.72 10.53 18.13
N PHE A 402 -14.17 11.22 17.07
CA PHE A 402 -14.77 10.58 15.91
C PHE A 402 -13.74 9.77 15.13
N LEU A 403 -12.59 10.37 14.84
CA LEU A 403 -11.55 9.76 14.00
C LEU A 403 -10.71 8.72 14.71
N CYS A 404 -10.62 8.76 16.04
CA CYS A 404 -9.72 7.92 16.83
C CYS A 404 -10.46 7.15 17.93
N HIS A 405 -9.99 5.94 18.24
CA HIS A 405 -10.51 5.18 19.37
C HIS A 405 -10.18 5.89 20.68
N HIS A 406 -11.21 6.27 21.44
CA HIS A 406 -11.10 7.05 22.69
C HIS A 406 -10.33 8.38 22.55
N GLY A 407 -10.24 8.92 21.33
CA GLY A 407 -9.49 10.16 21.06
C GLY A 407 -7.97 9.99 21.05
N ASP A 408 -7.43 8.76 20.97
CA ASP A 408 -5.99 8.51 20.87
C ASP A 408 -5.50 8.64 19.40
N PRO A 409 -4.70 9.65 19.05
CA PRO A 409 -4.21 9.86 17.68
C PRO A 409 -3.41 8.69 17.11
N ASN A 410 -2.85 7.81 17.95
CA ASN A 410 -2.11 6.62 17.51
C ASN A 410 -3.02 5.44 17.17
N ARG A 411 -4.33 5.59 17.38
CA ARG A 411 -5.34 4.55 17.15
C ARG A 411 -6.48 5.09 16.28
N PRO A 412 -6.19 5.48 15.03
CA PRO A 412 -7.21 5.94 14.10
C PRO A 412 -8.24 4.83 13.83
N ARG A 413 -9.50 5.22 13.64
CA ARG A 413 -10.62 4.35 13.23
C ARG A 413 -10.69 4.20 11.71
N TYR A 414 -10.15 5.19 11.00
CA TYR A 414 -10.16 5.29 9.54
C TYR A 414 -8.74 5.58 9.08
N ASP A 415 -8.32 4.92 8.00
CA ASP A 415 -7.02 5.19 7.36
C ASP A 415 -7.15 6.26 6.27
N HIS A 416 -8.37 6.45 5.75
CA HIS A 416 -8.64 7.39 4.68
C HIS A 416 -10.03 8.03 4.80
N LEU A 417 -10.12 9.34 4.54
CA LEU A 417 -11.38 10.06 4.39
C LEU A 417 -11.55 10.51 2.94
N VAL A 418 -12.72 10.26 2.36
CA VAL A 418 -13.07 10.72 1.00
C VAL A 418 -14.26 11.66 1.09
N ALA A 419 -14.13 12.84 0.52
CA ALA A 419 -15.23 13.76 0.25
C ALA A 419 -15.51 13.73 -1.25
N ILE A 420 -16.74 13.44 -1.64
CA ILE A 420 -17.19 13.49 -3.04
C ILE A 420 -18.45 14.31 -3.14
N GLU A 421 -18.39 15.42 -3.87
CA GLU A 421 -19.47 16.41 -3.92
C GLU A 421 -20.05 16.74 -2.55
N ARG A 422 -19.12 17.07 -1.67
CA ARG A 422 -19.42 17.51 -0.32
C ARG A 422 -19.12 19.00 -0.24
N SER A 423 -20.09 19.83 0.14
CA SER A 423 -19.85 21.28 0.29
C SER A 423 -18.70 21.56 1.26
N GLY A 424 -17.76 22.40 0.84
CA GLY A 424 -16.59 22.78 1.62
C GLY A 424 -16.70 24.20 2.17
N ARG A 425 -16.21 24.40 3.39
CA ARG A 425 -16.13 25.72 4.02
C ARG A 425 -15.19 26.64 3.27
N ALA A 426 -15.64 27.86 3.00
CA ALA A 426 -14.86 28.96 2.45
C ALA A 426 -14.06 29.68 3.54
N GLU A 427 -13.20 30.62 3.13
CA GLU A 427 -12.24 31.34 3.99
C GLU A 427 -12.90 32.14 5.12
N ASP A 428 -14.13 32.61 4.92
CA ASP A 428 -14.91 33.35 5.93
C ASP A 428 -15.70 32.44 6.89
N GLY A 429 -15.54 31.13 6.78
CA GLY A 429 -16.24 30.14 7.59
C GLY A 429 -17.69 29.86 7.16
N ASN A 430 -18.12 30.36 6.00
CA ASN A 430 -19.41 30.04 5.38
C ASN A 430 -19.27 28.95 4.31
N TYR A 431 -20.41 28.57 3.73
CA TYR A 431 -20.51 27.58 2.65
C TYR A 431 -21.29 28.21 1.51
N TYR A 432 -20.82 28.04 0.27
CA TYR A 432 -21.42 28.67 -0.89
C TYR A 432 -21.64 27.68 -2.02
N ASN A 433 -22.79 27.77 -2.69
CA ASN A 433 -22.96 27.13 -4.00
C ASN A 433 -22.25 27.94 -5.10
N MET A 434 -22.19 27.40 -6.32
CA MET A 434 -21.55 28.07 -7.46
C MET A 434 -22.13 29.45 -7.82
N ARG A 435 -23.37 29.75 -7.38
CA ARG A 435 -24.04 31.04 -7.57
C ARG A 435 -23.68 32.06 -6.48
N GLY A 436 -22.83 31.69 -5.51
CA GLY A 436 -22.46 32.55 -4.38
C GLY A 436 -23.52 32.65 -3.29
N VAL A 437 -24.52 31.76 -3.28
CA VAL A 437 -25.56 31.72 -2.23
C VAL A 437 -25.00 31.01 -1.00
N ASN A 438 -25.12 31.65 0.17
CA ASN A 438 -24.70 31.06 1.43
C ASN A 438 -25.66 29.92 1.85
N ILE A 439 -25.12 28.71 1.98
CA ILE A 439 -25.85 27.49 2.33
C ILE A 439 -25.46 26.94 3.71
N LYS A 440 -24.72 27.69 4.54
CA LYS A 440 -24.20 27.25 5.85
C LYS A 440 -25.26 26.63 6.77
N HIS A 441 -26.48 27.16 6.75
CA HIS A 441 -27.60 26.68 7.56
C HIS A 441 -28.07 25.25 7.20
N LEU A 442 -27.58 24.69 6.09
CA LEU A 442 -27.89 23.35 5.61
C LEU A 442 -26.69 22.40 5.77
N VAL A 443 -25.51 22.86 6.19
CA VAL A 443 -24.28 22.08 6.11
C VAL A 443 -23.75 21.81 7.51
N ASP A 444 -23.67 20.54 7.90
CA ASP A 444 -23.01 20.14 9.14
C ASP A 444 -21.48 20.27 8.99
N PRO A 445 -20.73 20.57 10.06
CA PRO A 445 -19.31 20.92 9.99
C PRO A 445 -18.39 19.68 9.83
N ILE A 446 -18.73 18.76 8.92
CA ILE A 446 -17.96 17.55 8.59
C ILE A 446 -16.52 17.89 8.18
N ASP A 447 -16.27 19.06 7.60
CA ASP A 447 -14.93 19.56 7.29
C ASP A 447 -13.98 19.57 8.51
N ASN A 448 -14.51 19.66 9.74
CA ASN A 448 -13.70 19.58 10.96
C ASN A 448 -12.97 18.22 11.06
N LEU A 449 -13.53 17.16 10.48
CA LEU A 449 -12.85 15.86 10.37
C LEU A 449 -11.61 15.95 9.48
N PHE A 450 -11.70 16.65 8.33
CA PHE A 450 -10.57 16.82 7.41
C PHE A 450 -9.48 17.71 8.02
N ILE A 451 -9.88 18.76 8.74
CA ILE A 451 -8.94 19.60 9.50
C ILE A 451 -8.19 18.78 10.55
N ALA A 452 -8.91 17.98 11.33
CA ALA A 452 -8.31 17.15 12.38
C ALA A 452 -7.38 16.07 11.79
N ALA A 453 -7.81 15.40 10.71
CA ALA A 453 -7.07 14.34 10.04
C ALA A 453 -5.63 14.74 9.66
N LYS A 454 -5.41 16.00 9.25
CA LYS A 454 -4.07 16.52 8.90
C LYS A 454 -3.03 16.33 10.01
N ASN A 455 -3.46 16.34 11.26
CA ASN A 455 -2.60 16.23 12.43
C ASN A 455 -2.60 14.83 13.06
N ILE A 456 -3.33 13.86 12.49
CA ILE A 456 -3.42 12.49 12.97
C ILE A 456 -2.59 11.60 12.03
N PRO A 457 -1.42 11.10 12.46
CA PRO A 457 -0.57 10.26 11.62
C PRO A 457 -1.33 9.02 11.11
N GLY A 458 -1.20 8.74 9.82
CA GLY A 458 -1.79 7.56 9.20
C GLY A 458 -3.20 7.75 8.65
N ILE A 459 -3.85 8.91 8.91
CA ILE A 459 -5.08 9.28 8.19
C ILE A 459 -4.69 10.10 6.97
N THR A 460 -5.18 9.69 5.80
CA THR A 460 -5.05 10.45 4.54
C THR A 460 -6.41 10.93 4.05
N THR A 461 -6.44 11.94 3.20
CA THR A 461 -7.68 12.58 2.75
C THR A 461 -7.72 12.77 1.24
N THR A 462 -8.91 12.55 0.65
CA THR A 462 -9.20 12.86 -0.75
C THR A 462 -10.45 13.73 -0.84
N GLY A 463 -10.36 14.83 -1.59
CA GLY A 463 -11.51 15.58 -2.08
C GLY A 463 -11.75 15.28 -3.55
N ILE A 464 -13.00 15.12 -3.94
CA ILE A 464 -13.45 14.94 -5.32
C ILE A 464 -14.51 16.01 -5.58
N GLY A 465 -14.24 16.92 -6.52
CA GLY A 465 -15.11 18.05 -6.84
C GLY A 465 -14.91 18.57 -8.26
N ASP A 466 -15.80 19.44 -8.72
CA ASP A 466 -15.78 20.00 -10.08
C ASP A 466 -15.89 21.53 -10.13
N GLY A 467 -16.39 22.16 -9.07
CA GLY A 467 -16.57 23.61 -8.95
C GLY A 467 -15.50 24.35 -8.16
N GLY A 468 -14.80 23.65 -7.26
CA GLY A 468 -13.78 24.19 -6.36
C GLY A 468 -14.28 24.67 -5.00
N ASN A 469 -15.59 24.58 -4.76
CA ASN A 469 -16.28 24.90 -3.51
C ASN A 469 -16.60 23.64 -2.67
N GLU A 470 -16.10 22.49 -3.10
CA GLU A 470 -16.22 21.21 -2.43
C GLU A 470 -15.08 20.97 -1.43
N LEU A 471 -15.37 20.19 -0.40
CA LEU A 471 -14.43 19.80 0.64
C LEU A 471 -13.22 19.07 0.04
N GLY A 472 -12.04 19.57 0.36
CA GLY A 472 -10.76 19.07 -0.13
C GLY A 472 -10.20 19.89 -1.29
N MET A 473 -11.04 20.65 -2.00
CA MET A 473 -10.63 21.52 -3.11
C MET A 473 -9.82 22.74 -2.66
N GLY A 474 -9.67 22.96 -1.34
CA GLY A 474 -8.71 23.92 -0.81
C GLY A 474 -7.27 23.69 -1.28
N LYS A 475 -6.92 22.47 -1.71
CA LYS A 475 -5.63 22.18 -2.35
C LYS A 475 -5.41 22.94 -3.66
N VAL A 476 -6.48 23.26 -4.39
CA VAL A 476 -6.45 24.03 -5.64
C VAL A 476 -7.07 25.43 -5.49
N LYS A 477 -7.21 25.93 -4.26
CA LYS A 477 -7.88 27.20 -3.91
C LYS A 477 -7.48 28.38 -4.80
N GLU A 478 -6.18 28.59 -5.04
CA GLU A 478 -5.70 29.72 -5.84
C GLU A 478 -6.11 29.62 -7.33
N LYS A 479 -6.19 28.40 -7.88
CA LYS A 479 -6.76 28.19 -9.21
C LYS A 479 -8.25 28.48 -9.22
N VAL A 480 -8.98 28.04 -8.20
CA VAL A 480 -10.42 28.31 -8.08
C VAL A 480 -10.68 29.81 -8.02
N LYS A 481 -9.95 30.54 -7.17
CA LYS A 481 -10.04 32.01 -7.03
C LYS A 481 -9.86 32.76 -8.35
N SER A 482 -8.96 32.28 -9.21
CA SER A 482 -8.58 32.95 -10.45
C SER A 482 -9.39 32.52 -11.67
N LEU A 483 -9.90 31.28 -11.70
CA LEU A 483 -10.48 30.68 -12.90
C LEU A 483 -12.00 30.46 -12.80
N MET A 484 -12.54 30.29 -11.59
CA MET A 484 -13.95 29.96 -11.41
C MET A 484 -14.81 31.20 -11.17
N PRO A 485 -16.06 31.23 -11.67
CA PRO A 485 -17.03 32.28 -11.33
C PRO A 485 -17.21 32.38 -9.82
N ASN A 486 -17.21 33.60 -9.28
CA ASN A 486 -17.25 33.86 -7.83
C ASN A 486 -16.13 33.18 -7.03
N GLY A 487 -15.05 32.72 -7.67
CA GLY A 487 -14.00 31.91 -7.02
C GLY A 487 -13.41 32.54 -5.76
N SER A 488 -13.26 33.87 -5.72
CA SER A 488 -12.77 34.59 -4.53
C SER A 488 -13.68 34.45 -3.31
N LEU A 489 -14.97 34.20 -3.51
CA LEU A 489 -15.98 33.98 -2.47
C LEU A 489 -16.14 32.49 -2.16
N ILE A 490 -16.28 31.65 -3.20
CA ILE A 490 -16.77 30.27 -3.04
C ILE A 490 -15.67 29.25 -2.81
N ALA A 491 -14.40 29.57 -3.11
CA ALA A 491 -13.32 28.60 -3.04
C ALA A 491 -13.24 27.97 -1.65
N CYS A 492 -13.26 26.64 -1.61
CA CYS A 492 -13.07 25.91 -0.37
C CYS A 492 -11.71 26.27 0.24
N ASP A 493 -11.68 26.46 1.55
CA ASP A 493 -10.47 26.75 2.31
C ASP A 493 -9.78 25.49 2.83
N ILE A 494 -10.52 24.37 2.91
CA ILE A 494 -10.06 23.14 3.55
C ILE A 494 -9.41 22.23 2.49
N PRO A 495 -8.08 22.03 2.53
CA PRO A 495 -7.41 21.14 1.58
C PRO A 495 -7.53 19.68 2.01
N ALA A 496 -7.55 18.78 1.04
CA ALA A 496 -7.26 17.37 1.23
C ALA A 496 -5.81 17.07 0.80
N ASP A 497 -5.30 15.89 1.17
CA ASP A 497 -3.99 15.41 0.70
C ASP A 497 -4.01 15.20 -0.81
N ASN A 498 -5.14 14.75 -1.37
CA ASN A 498 -5.39 14.65 -2.80
C ASN A 498 -6.69 15.35 -3.20
N ALA A 499 -6.70 16.08 -4.31
CA ALA A 499 -7.86 16.77 -4.87
C ALA A 499 -8.10 16.33 -6.32
N VAL A 500 -9.01 15.36 -6.48
CA VAL A 500 -9.40 14.83 -7.79
C VAL A 500 -10.45 15.75 -8.41
N THR A 501 -10.12 16.35 -9.54
CA THR A 501 -11.05 17.20 -10.29
C THR A 501 -11.69 16.41 -11.43
N GLY A 502 -13.00 16.46 -11.55
CA GLY A 502 -13.70 15.88 -12.70
C GLY A 502 -15.20 15.90 -12.48
N CYS A 503 -15.97 15.61 -13.53
CA CYS A 503 -17.43 15.50 -13.40
C CYS A 503 -17.76 14.54 -12.24
N LEU A 504 -18.64 14.97 -11.33
CA LEU A 504 -18.60 14.61 -9.91
C LEU A 504 -18.69 13.11 -9.65
N ASN A 505 -19.74 12.50 -10.17
CA ASN A 505 -19.95 11.05 -10.09
C ASN A 505 -18.85 10.27 -10.83
N TRP A 506 -18.30 10.82 -11.92
CA TRP A 506 -17.25 10.17 -12.70
C TRP A 506 -15.95 10.07 -11.92
N GLY A 507 -15.64 11.04 -11.05
CA GLY A 507 -14.51 10.95 -10.12
C GLY A 507 -14.59 9.70 -9.24
N GLY A 508 -15.76 9.42 -8.66
CA GLY A 508 -16.00 8.20 -7.89
C GLY A 508 -15.86 6.92 -8.73
N TYR A 509 -16.34 6.93 -9.98
CA TYR A 509 -16.19 5.80 -10.91
C TYR A 509 -14.73 5.54 -11.28
N ALA A 510 -13.97 6.60 -11.52
CA ALA A 510 -12.55 6.50 -11.82
C ALA A 510 -11.75 5.97 -10.64
N VAL A 511 -12.10 6.33 -9.40
CA VAL A 511 -11.51 5.73 -8.19
C VAL A 511 -11.78 4.22 -8.16
N ALA A 512 -13.02 3.77 -8.40
CA ALA A 512 -13.35 2.34 -8.44
C ALA A 512 -12.53 1.60 -9.54
N CYS A 513 -12.47 2.16 -10.75
CA CYS A 513 -11.68 1.61 -11.85
C CYS A 513 -10.17 1.60 -11.57
N ALA A 514 -9.63 2.66 -10.98
CA ALA A 514 -8.22 2.75 -10.64
C ALA A 514 -7.82 1.76 -9.54
N LEU A 515 -8.69 1.55 -8.54
CA LEU A 515 -8.50 0.52 -7.52
C LEU A 515 -8.46 -0.88 -8.12
N TYR A 516 -9.30 -1.19 -9.13
CA TYR A 516 -9.22 -2.44 -9.88
C TYR A 516 -7.86 -2.60 -10.58
N LEU A 517 -7.41 -1.55 -11.27
CA LEU A 517 -6.14 -1.55 -12.00
C LEU A 517 -4.95 -1.75 -11.06
N LEU A 518 -4.98 -1.17 -9.87
CA LEU A 518 -3.96 -1.37 -8.84
C LEU A 518 -4.01 -2.79 -8.25
N HIS A 519 -5.21 -3.33 -8.00
CA HIS A 519 -5.35 -4.69 -7.45
C HIS A 519 -4.99 -5.79 -8.43
N THR A 520 -5.05 -5.50 -9.74
CA THR A 520 -4.59 -6.39 -10.81
C THR A 520 -3.17 -6.09 -11.29
N CYS A 521 -2.47 -5.15 -10.64
CA CYS A 521 -1.09 -4.79 -10.95
C CYS A 521 -0.11 -5.66 -10.13
N PRO A 522 0.68 -6.57 -10.75
CA PRO A 522 1.53 -7.51 -10.01
C PRO A 522 2.59 -6.82 -9.13
N SER A 523 3.21 -5.74 -9.63
CA SER A 523 4.22 -4.99 -8.88
C SER A 523 3.64 -4.30 -7.65
N HIS A 524 2.42 -3.76 -7.77
CA HIS A 524 1.72 -3.12 -6.65
C HIS A 524 1.25 -4.16 -5.62
N GLN A 525 0.69 -5.29 -6.07
CA GLN A 525 0.31 -6.40 -5.19
C GLN A 525 1.51 -6.97 -4.42
N ARG A 526 2.65 -7.14 -5.11
CA ARG A 526 3.90 -7.54 -4.46
C ARG A 526 4.30 -6.54 -3.37
N TYR A 527 4.16 -5.23 -3.63
CA TYR A 527 4.50 -4.19 -2.65
C TYR A 527 3.55 -4.19 -1.45
N LEU A 528 2.22 -4.28 -1.68
CA LEU A 528 1.21 -4.38 -0.61
C LEU A 528 1.48 -5.56 0.32
N ARG A 529 1.90 -6.70 -0.24
CA ARG A 529 2.22 -7.92 0.52
C ARG A 529 3.65 -7.96 1.06
N LYS A 530 4.40 -6.87 0.95
CA LYS A 530 5.80 -6.78 1.41
C LYS A 530 6.69 -7.87 0.79
N GLY A 531 6.39 -8.28 -0.46
CA GLY A 531 7.09 -9.34 -1.19
C GLY A 531 6.78 -10.77 -0.73
N LEU A 532 5.83 -10.95 0.18
CA LEU A 532 5.42 -12.25 0.69
C LEU A 532 4.32 -12.87 -0.18
N GLY A 533 4.19 -14.20 -0.11
CA GLY A 533 3.27 -14.96 -0.94
C GLY A 533 3.79 -15.27 -2.33
N VAL A 534 3.19 -16.29 -2.94
CA VAL A 534 3.40 -16.60 -4.36
C VAL A 534 2.90 -15.41 -5.19
N GLU A 535 3.56 -15.17 -6.34
CA GLU A 535 3.13 -14.13 -7.28
C GLU A 535 1.62 -14.23 -7.50
N HIS A 536 0.92 -13.14 -7.14
CA HIS A 536 -0.52 -13.18 -7.06
C HIS A 536 -1.12 -12.98 -8.43
N ILE A 537 -1.53 -14.09 -9.03
CA ILE A 537 -2.59 -14.08 -10.04
C ILE A 537 -3.88 -14.24 -9.24
N PRO A 538 -4.74 -13.20 -9.14
CA PRO A 538 -5.98 -13.34 -8.41
C PRO A 538 -6.79 -14.49 -9.04
N PRO A 539 -7.37 -15.41 -8.25
CA PRO A 539 -8.18 -16.50 -8.78
C PRO A 539 -9.27 -15.97 -9.71
N GLN A 540 -9.65 -16.75 -10.71
CA GLN A 540 -10.64 -16.33 -11.70
C GLN A 540 -11.95 -15.86 -11.06
N GLU A 541 -12.40 -16.53 -10.01
CA GLU A 541 -13.58 -16.15 -9.22
C GLU A 541 -13.42 -14.77 -8.57
N GLN A 542 -12.25 -14.48 -7.99
CA GLN A 542 -11.97 -13.17 -7.39
C GLN A 542 -11.89 -12.06 -8.44
N LEU A 543 -11.29 -12.34 -9.61
CA LEU A 543 -11.29 -11.39 -10.73
C LEU A 543 -12.70 -11.12 -11.26
N GLN A 544 -13.51 -12.17 -11.40
CA GLN A 544 -14.92 -12.04 -11.79
C GLN A 544 -15.67 -11.21 -10.78
N ASP A 545 -15.42 -11.43 -9.48
CA ASP A 545 -16.02 -10.66 -8.42
C ASP A 545 -15.67 -9.17 -8.51
N TRP A 546 -14.39 -8.81 -8.58
CA TRP A 546 -13.96 -7.42 -8.70
C TRP A 546 -14.50 -6.77 -9.97
N THR A 547 -14.48 -7.49 -11.09
CA THR A 547 -15.02 -7.00 -12.37
C THR A 547 -16.52 -6.76 -12.29
N ALA A 548 -17.26 -7.67 -11.65
CA ALA A 548 -18.69 -7.53 -11.42
C ALA A 548 -19.04 -6.40 -10.45
N ASN A 549 -18.08 -5.82 -9.73
CA ASN A 549 -18.26 -4.67 -8.83
C ASN A 549 -17.83 -3.33 -9.45
N LEU A 550 -17.31 -3.32 -10.67
CA LEU A 550 -17.05 -2.08 -11.41
C LEU A 550 -18.35 -1.30 -11.69
N PRO A 551 -18.27 0.05 -11.80
CA PRO A 551 -19.41 0.87 -12.19
C PRO A 551 -19.89 0.48 -13.60
N SER A 552 -21.20 0.53 -13.81
CA SER A 552 -21.85 0.32 -15.12
C SER A 552 -23.06 1.23 -15.24
N VAL A 553 -23.48 1.51 -16.47
CA VAL A 553 -24.65 2.36 -16.75
C VAL A 553 -25.90 1.86 -16.02
N ASP A 554 -26.13 0.54 -16.01
CA ASP A 554 -27.29 -0.05 -15.33
C ASP A 554 -27.26 0.20 -13.82
N LYS A 555 -26.11 0.00 -13.17
CA LYS A 555 -25.98 0.22 -11.72
C LYS A 555 -26.11 1.68 -11.34
N VAL A 556 -25.50 2.56 -12.12
CA VAL A 556 -25.59 4.01 -11.92
C VAL A 556 -27.04 4.46 -12.07
N SER A 557 -27.74 3.97 -13.10
CA SER A 557 -29.15 4.30 -13.34
C SER A 557 -30.02 3.90 -12.14
N LEU A 558 -29.80 2.71 -11.56
CA LEU A 558 -30.54 2.26 -10.37
C LEU A 558 -30.34 3.18 -9.15
N ILE A 559 -29.11 3.66 -8.93
CA ILE A 559 -28.81 4.58 -7.81
C ILE A 559 -29.47 5.94 -8.05
N VAL A 560 -29.34 6.49 -9.26
CA VAL A 560 -29.94 7.76 -9.65
C VAL A 560 -31.47 7.69 -9.55
N GLU A 561 -32.08 6.61 -10.00
CA GLU A 561 -33.53 6.36 -9.87
C GLU A 561 -33.97 6.33 -8.40
N ALA A 562 -33.22 5.64 -7.53
CA ALA A 562 -33.51 5.61 -6.09
C ALA A 562 -33.52 7.02 -5.48
N GLN A 563 -32.54 7.85 -5.85
CA GLN A 563 -32.42 9.22 -5.39
C GLN A 563 -33.54 10.13 -5.93
N GLN A 564 -33.88 9.98 -7.21
CA GLN A 564 -34.97 10.72 -7.85
C GLN A 564 -36.34 10.34 -7.29
N VAL A 565 -36.57 9.05 -6.98
CA VAL A 565 -37.81 8.61 -6.32
C VAL A 565 -37.95 9.26 -4.95
N TRP A 566 -36.85 9.39 -4.20
CA TRP A 566 -36.88 10.04 -2.89
C TRP A 566 -37.14 11.55 -2.98
N SER A 567 -36.41 12.22 -3.87
CA SER A 567 -36.59 13.65 -4.18
C SER A 567 -38.02 13.94 -4.67
N GLY A 568 -38.58 13.05 -5.51
CA GLY A 568 -39.95 13.09 -6.00
C GLY A 568 -41.01 12.82 -4.92
N ARG A 569 -40.74 11.94 -3.95
CA ARG A 569 -41.63 11.66 -2.80
C ARG A 569 -41.71 12.82 -1.81
N SER A 570 -40.63 13.57 -1.61
CA SER A 570 -40.67 14.84 -0.87
C SER A 570 -41.49 15.87 -1.63
N SER A 571 -41.22 16.07 -2.94
CA SER A 571 -41.95 17.07 -3.73
C SER A 571 -43.47 16.84 -3.76
N ARG A 572 -43.95 15.60 -3.59
CA ARG A 572 -45.39 15.28 -3.45
C ARG A 572 -45.93 15.59 -2.04
N ARG A 573 -45.17 15.33 -0.97
CA ARG A 573 -45.51 15.75 0.40
C ARG A 573 -45.54 17.29 0.52
N ASP A 574 -44.62 17.97 -0.16
CA ASP A 574 -44.55 19.43 -0.18
C ASP A 574 -45.58 20.06 -1.12
N ARG A 575 -45.96 19.38 -2.23
CA ARG A 575 -47.06 19.82 -3.12
C ARG A 575 -48.45 19.73 -2.48
N GLU A 576 -48.63 18.90 -1.47
CA GLU A 576 -49.84 18.95 -0.63
C GLU A 576 -49.87 20.21 0.26
N GLN A 577 -48.78 21.00 0.32
CA GLN A 577 -48.67 22.26 1.08
C GLN A 577 -48.21 23.49 0.26
N GLY A 578 -47.78 23.37 -1.00
CA GLY A 578 -47.40 24.52 -1.83
C GLY A 578 -47.14 24.15 -3.30
N GLY A 579 -47.81 24.85 -4.22
CA GLY A 579 -47.82 24.50 -5.65
C GLY A 579 -46.68 25.07 -6.50
N GLY A 580 -46.18 24.25 -7.45
CA GLY A 580 -45.86 24.68 -8.82
C GLY A 580 -44.39 24.67 -9.31
N ALA A 581 -44.19 23.97 -10.45
CA ALA A 581 -43.08 24.01 -11.45
C ALA A 581 -41.68 23.47 -11.01
N GLY A 582 -40.82 22.85 -11.83
CA GLY A 582 -40.72 22.62 -13.28
C GLY A 582 -39.47 21.74 -13.58
N ASN A 583 -39.32 21.27 -14.82
CA ASN A 583 -38.65 20.03 -15.24
C ASN A 583 -37.47 20.34 -16.20
N THR A 584 -36.19 20.14 -15.83
CA THR A 584 -35.01 20.38 -16.70
C THR A 584 -33.73 19.60 -16.29
N GLU A 585 -33.77 18.26 -16.16
CA GLU A 585 -32.55 17.52 -15.72
C GLU A 585 -32.33 16.15 -16.36
N ARG A 586 -32.88 15.89 -17.55
CA ARG A 586 -32.75 14.58 -18.23
C ARG A 586 -31.41 14.34 -18.95
N GLN A 587 -30.45 15.27 -18.93
CA GLN A 587 -29.34 15.28 -19.92
C GLN A 587 -27.92 15.06 -19.38
N THR A 588 -27.64 15.21 -18.09
CA THR A 588 -26.29 15.05 -17.54
C THR A 588 -25.98 13.64 -17.07
N ASP A 589 -26.93 12.93 -16.44
CA ASP A 589 -26.70 11.58 -15.90
C ASP A 589 -26.74 10.44 -16.95
N ARG A 590 -27.14 10.72 -18.19
CA ARG A 590 -27.19 9.73 -19.29
C ARG A 590 -25.95 9.71 -20.18
N HIS A 591 -25.04 10.66 -20.01
CA HIS A 591 -23.74 10.70 -20.68
C HIS A 591 -22.65 10.20 -19.73
#